data_AF-A0A3D4EKF1-F1
#
_entry.id   AF-A0A3D4EKF1-F1
#
_cell.length_a   1.000
_cell.length_b   1.000
_cell.length_c   1.000
_cell.angle_alpha   90.00
_cell.angle_beta   90.00
_cell.angle_gamma   90.00
#
_symmetry.space_group_name_H-M   'P 1'
#
loop_
_entity.id
_entity.type
_entity.pdbx_description
1 polymer ?
#
loop_
_entity_poly.entity_id
_entity_poly.type
_entity_poly.pdbx_seq_one_letter_code
_entity_poly.pdbx_strand_id
1 'polypeptide(L)'
;TVDEFGIPVLRFNYKWSEYEVNQAKHMNDTFEEIVHNMGGTMLQDAPSKESNYGLENPGRIIHEVGTTRMGSDPKTSVVNEFQQLHDVDNVFIVDAGPFVSQADKNPTW
;
A
#
# COMPACT_ATOMS: atom_id res chain seq x y z
N THR A 1 -21.11 -11.59 -3.50
CA THR A 1 -21.88 -10.71 -2.60
C THR A 1 -21.85 -9.32 -3.19
N VAL A 2 -22.95 -8.60 -3.11
CA VAL A 2 -23.04 -7.18 -3.48
C VAL A 2 -23.24 -6.37 -2.21
N ASP A 3 -22.84 -5.10 -2.22
CA ASP A 3 -23.12 -4.18 -1.13
C ASP A 3 -24.59 -3.71 -1.14
N GLU A 4 -24.93 -2.77 -0.27
CA GLU A 4 -26.30 -2.23 -0.15
C GLU A 4 -26.80 -1.52 -1.42
N PHE A 5 -25.89 -1.11 -2.31
CA PHE A 5 -26.20 -0.43 -3.57
C PHE A 5 -26.15 -1.37 -4.78
N GLY A 6 -25.91 -2.66 -4.57
CA GLY A 6 -25.81 -3.66 -5.64
C GLY A 6 -24.44 -3.70 -6.33
N ILE A 7 -23.42 -3.04 -5.77
CA ILE A 7 -22.06 -3.05 -6.32
C ILE A 7 -21.35 -4.32 -5.85
N PRO A 8 -20.61 -5.04 -6.72
CA PRO A 8 -19.82 -6.18 -6.30
C PRO A 8 -18.86 -5.83 -5.17
N VAL A 9 -18.95 -6.55 -4.04
CA VAL A 9 -18.05 -6.34 -2.90
C VAL A 9 -16.64 -6.77 -3.29
N LEU A 10 -15.67 -5.89 -3.03
CA LEU A 10 -14.25 -6.15 -3.28
C LEU A 10 -13.78 -7.39 -2.50
N ARG A 11 -12.92 -8.18 -3.14
CA ARG A 11 -12.23 -9.31 -2.52
C ARG A 11 -10.75 -9.02 -2.48
N PHE A 12 -10.19 -8.96 -1.29
CA PHE A 12 -8.76 -8.74 -1.09
C PHE A 12 -8.07 -10.10 -0.91
N ASN A 13 -7.06 -10.35 -1.75
CA ASN A 13 -6.11 -11.43 -1.53
C ASN A 13 -4.75 -10.79 -1.25
N TYR A 14 -4.41 -10.69 0.02
CA TYR A 14 -3.25 -9.94 0.48
C TYR A 14 -2.50 -10.72 1.55
N LYS A 15 -1.18 -10.62 1.54
CA LYS A 15 -0.31 -11.18 2.57
C LYS A 15 0.92 -10.29 2.72
N TRP A 16 1.23 -9.91 3.95
CA TRP A 16 2.52 -9.31 4.28
C TRP A 16 3.66 -10.25 3.90
N SER A 17 4.62 -9.77 3.12
CA SER A 17 5.85 -10.51 2.86
C SER A 17 6.86 -10.29 3.99
N GLU A 18 7.93 -11.06 3.99
CA GLU A 18 9.05 -10.82 4.91
C GLU A 18 9.67 -9.43 4.72
N TYR A 19 9.56 -8.84 3.53
CA TYR A 19 10.08 -7.51 3.25
C TYR A 19 9.33 -6.44 4.05
N GLU A 20 7.99 -6.45 4.07
CA GLU A 20 7.21 -5.51 4.89
C GLU A 20 7.43 -5.74 6.39
N VAL A 21 7.54 -7.00 6.83
CA VAL A 21 7.83 -7.32 8.25
C VAL A 21 9.21 -6.78 8.67
N ASN A 22 10.22 -6.93 7.82
CA ASN A 22 11.57 -6.41 8.11
C ASN A 22 11.61 -4.88 8.10
N GLN A 23 10.87 -4.22 7.21
CA GLN A 23 10.73 -2.76 7.21
C GLN A 23 10.04 -2.25 8.47
N ALA A 24 8.97 -2.92 8.93
CA ALA A 24 8.29 -2.58 10.18
C ALA A 24 9.23 -2.70 11.39
N LYS A 25 10.04 -3.78 11.45
CA LYS A 25 11.07 -3.91 12.49
C LYS A 25 12.06 -2.74 12.43
N HIS A 26 12.63 -2.49 11.26
CA HIS A 26 13.63 -1.45 11.06
C HIS A 26 13.10 -0.06 11.44
N MET A 27 11.84 0.23 11.12
CA MET A 27 11.17 1.47 11.51
C MET A 27 11.11 1.64 13.03
N ASN A 28 10.71 0.61 13.77
CA ASN A 28 10.66 0.65 15.24
C ASN A 28 12.05 0.86 15.85
N ASP A 29 13.05 0.07 15.40
CA ASP A 29 14.44 0.20 15.87
C ASP A 29 14.97 1.62 15.62
N THR A 30 14.69 2.18 14.44
CA THR A 30 15.12 3.53 14.04
C THR A 30 14.48 4.61 14.91
N PHE A 31 13.17 4.50 15.19
CA PHE A 31 12.49 5.47 16.06
C PHE A 31 13.00 5.41 17.50
N GLU A 32 13.26 4.21 18.03
CA GLU A 32 13.83 4.05 19.36
C GLU A 32 15.22 4.70 19.45
N GLU A 33 16.08 4.47 18.46
CA GLU A 33 17.40 5.11 18.38
C GLU A 33 17.29 6.65 18.36
N ILE A 34 16.42 7.20 17.52
CA ILE A 34 16.20 8.65 17.43
C ILE A 34 15.72 9.22 18.77
N VAL A 35 14.70 8.60 19.37
CA VAL A 35 14.12 9.07 20.65
C VAL A 35 15.17 9.01 21.75
N HIS A 36 15.93 7.92 21.85
CA HIS A 36 17.01 7.78 22.83
C HIS A 36 18.08 8.88 22.66
N ASN A 37 18.56 9.09 21.45
CA ASN A 37 19.60 10.08 21.15
C ASN A 37 19.13 11.53 21.38
N MET A 38 17.82 11.78 21.31
CA MET A 38 17.22 13.07 21.67
C MET A 38 17.03 13.24 23.20
N GLY A 39 17.37 12.24 24.02
CA GLY A 39 17.11 12.22 25.45
C GLY A 39 15.64 12.00 25.81
N GLY A 40 14.84 11.51 24.85
CA GLY A 40 13.44 11.15 25.05
C GLY A 40 13.27 9.77 25.69
N THR A 41 12.03 9.49 26.11
CA THR A 41 11.65 8.22 26.69
C THR A 41 10.49 7.62 25.90
N MET A 42 10.61 6.34 25.53
CA MET A 42 9.51 5.61 24.91
C MET A 42 8.35 5.44 25.90
N LEU A 43 7.13 5.73 25.46
CA LEU A 43 5.92 5.57 26.29
C LEU A 43 5.33 4.16 26.24
N GLN A 44 5.77 3.36 25.27
CA GLN A 44 5.29 2.00 25.01
C GLN A 44 6.48 1.16 24.54
N ASP A 45 6.42 -0.14 24.81
CA ASP A 45 7.39 -1.10 24.29
C ASP A 45 7.21 -1.28 22.78
N ALA A 46 8.31 -1.57 22.08
CA ALA A 46 8.26 -1.90 20.66
C ALA A 46 7.42 -3.18 20.43
N PRO A 47 6.60 -3.24 19.36
CA PRO A 47 5.84 -4.45 19.05
C PRO A 47 6.77 -5.64 18.75
N SER A 48 6.34 -6.84 19.14
CA SER A 48 7.16 -8.04 19.00
C SER A 48 7.10 -8.66 17.59
N LYS A 49 7.92 -9.70 17.36
CA LYS A 49 7.89 -10.47 16.11
C LYS A 49 6.54 -11.18 15.90
N GLU A 50 5.90 -11.63 16.98
CA GLU A 50 4.60 -12.32 16.95
C GLU A 50 3.47 -11.43 16.44
N SER A 51 3.59 -10.11 16.60
CA SER A 51 2.68 -9.11 16.02
C SER A 51 3.18 -8.53 14.70
N ASN A 52 4.15 -9.18 14.05
CA ASN A 52 4.83 -8.68 12.85
C ASN A 52 5.37 -7.25 13.03
N TYR A 53 5.91 -6.94 14.21
CA TYR A 53 6.42 -5.63 14.56
C TYR A 53 5.40 -4.49 14.39
N GLY A 54 4.12 -4.79 14.62
CA GLY A 54 3.04 -3.80 14.63
C GLY A 54 2.36 -3.58 13.27
N LEU A 55 2.54 -4.49 12.30
CA LEU A 55 1.75 -4.46 11.07
C LEU A 55 0.27 -4.77 11.38
N GLU A 56 -0.59 -3.81 11.03
CA GLU A 56 -2.04 -3.89 11.16
C GLU A 56 -2.68 -4.69 10.02
N ASN A 57 -4.00 -4.86 10.10
CA ASN A 57 -4.78 -5.42 8.99
C ASN A 57 -4.57 -4.61 7.69
N PRO A 58 -4.42 -5.26 6.53
CA PRO A 58 -4.31 -4.57 5.24
C PRO A 58 -5.46 -3.59 5.03
N GLY A 59 -5.14 -2.43 4.47
CA GLY A 59 -6.10 -1.35 4.20
C GLY A 59 -6.45 -0.45 5.39
N ARG A 60 -5.88 -0.70 6.58
CA ARG A 60 -6.09 0.17 7.75
C ARG A 60 -5.68 1.63 7.52
N ILE A 61 -4.70 1.86 6.64
CA ILE A 61 -4.17 3.18 6.31
C ILE A 61 -4.71 3.77 5.00
N ILE A 62 -5.73 3.15 4.37
CA ILE A 62 -6.48 3.70 3.20
C ILE A 62 -5.62 4.17 2.01
N HIS A 63 -4.52 3.47 1.73
CA HIS A 63 -3.55 3.79 0.66
C HIS A 63 -3.41 2.64 -0.36
N GLU A 64 -4.53 2.04 -0.76
CA GLU A 64 -4.56 1.03 -1.80
C GLU A 64 -4.26 1.65 -3.17
N VAL A 65 -3.30 1.08 -3.89
CA VAL A 65 -2.85 1.54 -5.21
C VAL A 65 -2.66 0.35 -6.15
N GLY A 66 -2.51 0.59 -7.45
CA GLY A 66 -2.11 -0.45 -8.40
C GLY A 66 -3.22 -1.40 -8.87
N THR A 67 -4.49 -1.15 -8.52
CA THR A 67 -5.64 -1.97 -8.92
C THR A 67 -5.94 -1.90 -10.42
N THR A 68 -5.49 -0.86 -11.10
CA THR A 68 -5.58 -0.64 -12.55
C THR A 68 -4.22 -0.28 -13.13
N ARG A 69 -3.16 -0.95 -12.62
CA ARG A 69 -1.75 -0.59 -12.87
C ARG A 69 -1.43 -0.25 -14.33
N MET A 70 -0.60 0.75 -14.51
CA MET A 70 -0.05 1.12 -15.82
C MET A 70 1.05 0.16 -16.26
N GLY A 71 1.25 0.04 -17.58
CA GLY A 71 2.32 -0.74 -18.18
C GLY A 71 2.25 -0.74 -19.71
N SER A 72 3.31 -1.19 -20.36
CA SER A 72 3.41 -1.23 -21.82
C SER A 72 2.79 -2.48 -22.47
N ASP A 73 2.41 -3.48 -21.66
CA ASP A 73 1.82 -4.74 -22.15
C ASP A 73 0.36 -4.86 -21.70
N PRO A 74 -0.62 -4.87 -22.63
CA PRO A 74 -2.04 -5.00 -22.31
C PRO A 74 -2.40 -6.33 -21.63
N LYS A 75 -1.53 -7.35 -21.69
CA LYS A 75 -1.76 -8.63 -20.98
C LYS A 75 -1.46 -8.55 -19.49
N THR A 76 -0.75 -7.52 -19.04
CA THR A 76 -0.26 -7.40 -17.67
C THR A 76 -0.57 -6.04 -17.03
N SER A 77 -1.24 -5.14 -17.75
CA SER A 77 -1.61 -3.79 -17.31
C SER A 77 -2.95 -3.36 -17.90
N VAL A 78 -3.63 -2.44 -17.21
CA VAL A 78 -4.96 -1.93 -17.61
C VAL A 78 -4.83 -0.70 -18.50
N VAL A 79 -3.87 0.17 -18.17
CA VAL A 79 -3.60 1.42 -18.89
C VAL A 79 -2.15 1.47 -19.37
N ASN A 80 -1.89 2.27 -20.41
CA ASN A 80 -0.53 2.63 -20.82
C ASN A 80 0.09 3.70 -19.89
N GLU A 81 1.32 4.13 -20.18
CA GLU A 81 2.04 5.15 -19.42
C GLU A 81 1.33 6.52 -19.36
N PHE A 82 0.38 6.76 -20.26
CA PHE A 82 -0.43 7.97 -20.32
C PHE A 82 -1.78 7.83 -19.62
N GLN A 83 -1.99 6.77 -18.84
CA GLN A 83 -3.23 6.49 -18.11
C GLN A 83 -4.43 6.16 -19.00
N GLN A 84 -4.19 5.88 -20.28
CA GLN A 84 -5.22 5.54 -21.26
C GLN A 84 -5.43 4.02 -21.28
N LEU A 85 -6.68 3.57 -21.38
CA LEU A 85 -6.96 2.13 -21.54
C LEU A 85 -6.29 1.58 -22.80
N HIS A 86 -5.76 0.36 -22.72
CA HIS A 86 -5.21 -0.32 -23.90
C HIS A 86 -6.28 -0.69 -24.93
N ASP A 87 -7.53 -0.86 -24.49
CA ASP A 87 -8.63 -1.35 -25.33
C ASP A 87 -9.31 -0.24 -26.15
N VAL A 88 -9.19 1.03 -25.74
CA VAL A 88 -9.91 2.17 -26.33
C VAL A 88 -9.16 3.50 -26.21
N ASP A 89 -9.20 4.31 -27.26
CA ASP A 89 -8.39 5.54 -27.35
C ASP A 89 -8.93 6.74 -26.55
N ASN A 90 -10.15 6.66 -26.00
CA ASN A 90 -10.84 7.82 -25.40
C ASN A 90 -11.26 7.63 -23.95
N VAL A 91 -10.70 6.65 -23.24
CA VAL A 91 -10.98 6.40 -21.81
C VAL A 91 -9.67 6.40 -21.03
N PHE A 92 -9.67 7.13 -19.91
CA PHE A 92 -8.51 7.32 -19.05
C PHE A 92 -8.88 7.03 -17.59
N ILE A 93 -7.94 6.50 -16.82
CA ILE A 93 -8.08 6.28 -15.37
C ILE A 93 -7.09 7.19 -14.65
N VAL A 94 -7.57 8.16 -13.89
CA VAL A 94 -6.72 9.18 -13.26
C VAL A 94 -6.95 9.20 -11.76
N ASP A 95 -6.35 8.22 -11.08
CA ASP A 95 -6.32 8.08 -9.62
C ASP A 95 -5.04 7.30 -9.23
N ALA A 96 -4.99 6.67 -8.05
CA ALA A 96 -3.84 5.87 -7.62
C ALA A 96 -3.85 4.43 -8.14
N GLY A 97 -4.93 3.99 -8.79
CA GLY A 97 -5.07 2.67 -9.38
C GLY A 97 -3.99 2.34 -10.41
N PRO A 98 -3.56 3.28 -11.26
CA PRO A 98 -2.47 3.06 -12.20
C PRO A 98 -1.05 2.94 -11.62
N PHE A 99 -0.82 3.23 -10.33
CA PHE A 99 0.54 3.21 -9.79
C PHE A 99 1.15 1.80 -9.79
N VAL A 100 2.42 1.67 -10.21
CA VAL A 100 3.10 0.37 -10.31
C VAL A 100 3.84 -0.04 -9.04
N SER A 101 4.00 0.90 -8.10
CA SER A 101 4.66 0.74 -6.80
C SER A 101 3.94 1.58 -5.75
N GLN A 102 4.01 1.13 -4.50
CA GLN A 102 3.59 1.93 -3.36
C GLN A 102 4.81 2.70 -2.81
N ALA A 103 4.74 4.03 -2.84
CA ALA A 103 5.79 4.88 -2.30
C ALA A 103 5.74 4.92 -0.76
N ASP A 104 6.80 5.44 -0.13
CA ASP A 104 6.85 5.61 1.34
C ASP A 104 5.92 6.73 1.86
N LYS A 105 5.35 7.55 0.95
CA LYS A 105 4.38 8.63 1.24
C LYS A 105 2.98 8.32 0.72
N ASN A 106 2.03 9.14 1.18
CA ASN A 106 0.64 9.13 0.74
C ASN A 106 0.55 9.26 -0.80
N PRO A 107 -0.30 8.47 -1.48
CA PRO A 107 -0.33 8.37 -2.94
C PRO A 107 -1.15 9.48 -3.64
N THR A 108 -1.49 10.56 -2.93
CA THR A 108 -2.37 11.63 -3.45
C THR A 108 -1.60 12.77 -4.11
N TRP A 109 -0.34 12.99 -3.72
CA TRP A 109 0.44 14.18 -4.10
C TRP A 109 1.14 14.01 -5.44
#